data_AF-A0A7V9QAA8-F1
#
_entry.id   AF-A0A7V9QAA8-F1
#
_cell.length_a   1.000
_cell.length_b   1.000
_cell.length_c   1.000
_cell.angle_alpha   90.00
_cell.angle_beta   90.00
_cell.angle_gamma   90.00
#
_symmetry.space_group_name_H-M   'P 1'
#
loop_
_entity.id
_entity.type
_entity.pdbx_description
1 polymer ?
#
loop_
_entity_poly.entity_id
_entity_poly.type
_entity_poly.pdbx_seq_one_letter_code
_entity_poly.pdbx_strand_id
1 'polypeptide(L)' 'MIGLSAMVVGVLFASAIYLMLSRNTQRIAIGFILLSNAVNLMVLTSSGLP' A
#
# COMPACT_ATOMS: atom_id res chain seq x y z
N MET A 1 7.31 17.37 -6.43
CA MET A 1 6.93 16.99 -5.06
C MET A 1 6.61 15.49 -4.97
N ILE A 2 7.56 14.62 -5.36
CA ILE A 2 7.31 13.18 -5.59
C ILE A 2 7.80 12.33 -4.40
N GLY A 3 8.68 12.89 -3.56
CA GLY A 3 9.32 12.16 -2.46
C GLY A 3 8.34 11.76 -1.33
N LEU A 4 7.41 12.65 -0.95
CA LEU A 4 6.44 12.33 0.11
C LEU A 4 5.47 11.23 -0.32
N SER A 5 4.99 11.26 -1.56
CA SER A 5 4.06 10.24 -2.05
C SER A 5 4.73 8.87 -2.18
N ALA A 6 5.99 8.82 -2.60
CA ALA A 6 6.78 7.59 -2.59
C ALA A 6 6.97 7.01 -1.17
N MET A 7 7.21 7.85 -0.16
CA MET A 7 7.28 7.40 1.23
C MET A 7 5.94 6.85 1.74
N VAL A 8 4.83 7.52 1.42
CA VAL A 8 3.48 7.06 1.80
C VAL A 8 3.16 5.71 1.17
N VAL A 9 3.44 5.52 -0.12
CA VAL A 9 3.27 4.25 -0.82
C VAL A 9 4.11 3.15 -0.17
N GLY A 10 5.37 3.43 0.18
CA GLY A 10 6.24 2.49 0.88
C GLY A 10 5.69 2.04 2.24
N VAL A 11 5.20 2.97 3.06
CA VAL A 11 4.61 2.65 4.37
C VAL A 11 3.31 1.85 4.23
N LEU A 12 2.47 2.15 3.24
CA LEU A 12 1.27 1.37 2.95
C LEU A 12 1.62 -0.06 2.52
N PHE A 13 2.61 -0.23 1.65
CA PHE A 13 3.09 -1.56 1.23
C PHE A 13 3.65 -2.36 2.41
N ALA A 14 4.49 -1.74 3.24
CA ALA A 14 5.04 -2.39 4.44
C ALA A 14 3.91 -2.83 5.39
N SER A 15 2.92 -1.98 5.62
CA SER A 15 1.77 -2.29 6.48
C SER A 15 0.90 -3.40 5.89
N ALA A 16 0.65 -3.38 4.59
CA ALA A 16 -0.13 -4.41 3.90
C ALA A 16 0.53 -5.78 3.97
N ILE A 17 1.84 -5.85 3.69
CA ILE A 17 2.63 -7.09 3.77
C ILE A 17 2.67 -7.60 5.22
N TYR A 18 2.84 -6.70 6.21
CA TYR A 18 2.79 -7.07 7.62
C TYR A 18 1.44 -7.69 8.02
N LEU A 19 0.33 -7.11 7.55
CA LEU A 19 -1.01 -7.64 7.78
C LEU A 19 -1.23 -9.00 7.10
N MET A 20 -0.68 -9.20 5.90
CA MET A 20 -0.75 -10.48 5.17
C MET A 20 0.00 -11.63 5.87
N LEU A 21 1.06 -11.33 6.63
CA LEU A 21 1.83 -12.33 7.37
C LEU A 21 1.15 -12.74 8.69
N SER A 22 0.04 -12.09 9.06
CA SER A 22 -0.64 -12.40 10.33
C SER A 22 -1.40 -13.72 10.28
N ARG A 23 -1.48 -14.42 11.41
CA ARG A 23 -2.12 -15.75 11.55
C ARG A 23 -3.65 -15.75 11.33
N ASN A 24 -4.29 -14.57 11.33
CA ASN A 24 -5.74 -14.45 11.28
C ASN A 24 -6.20 -14.11 9.85
N THR A 25 -7.01 -14.97 9.23
CA THR A 25 -7.50 -14.82 7.85
C THR A 25 -8.17 -13.47 7.59
N GLN A 26 -8.86 -12.91 8.59
CA GLN A 26 -9.48 -11.59 8.47
C GLN A 26 -8.45 -10.46 8.36
N ARG A 27 -7.33 -10.55 9.09
CA ARG A 27 -6.23 -9.59 8.98
C ARG A 27 -5.49 -9.74 7.65
N ILE A 28 -5.37 -10.96 7.13
CA ILE A 28 -4.82 -11.22 5.80
C ILE A 28 -5.70 -10.56 4.73
N ALA A 29 -7.03 -10.71 4.81
CA ALA A 29 -7.96 -10.07 3.88
C ALA A 29 -7.87 -8.54 3.91
N ILE A 30 -7.75 -7.94 5.11
CA ILE A 30 -7.51 -6.50 5.26
C ILE A 30 -6.16 -6.11 4.65
N GLY A 31 -5.13 -6.93 4.81
CA GLY A 31 -3.83 -6.75 4.16
C GLY A 31 -3.93 -6.73 2.62
N PHE A 32 -4.71 -7.63 2.02
CA PHE A 32 -4.98 -7.63 0.57
C PHE A 32 -5.72 -6.37 0.11
N ILE A 33 -6.74 -5.92 0.84
CA ILE A 33 -7.47 -4.69 0.53
C ILE A 33 -6.53 -3.48 0.62
N LEU A 34 -5.72 -3.41 1.68
CA LEU A 34 -4.75 -2.33 1.88
C LEU A 34 -3.68 -2.33 0.78
N LEU A 35 -3.20 -3.51 0.37
CA LEU A 35 -2.25 -3.65 -0.74
C LEU A 35 -2.83 -3.11 -2.05
N SER A 36 -4.09 -3.45 -2.36
CA SER A 36 -4.76 -2.98 -3.57
C SER A 36 -4.90 -1.45 -3.60
N ASN A 37 -5.18 -0.83 -2.45
CA ASN A 37 -5.17 0.63 -2.31
C ASN A 37 -3.76 1.23 -2.47
N ALA A 38 -2.74 0.59 -1.92
CA ALA A 38 -1.34 1.01 -2.05
C ALA A 38 -0.86 0.99 -3.51
N VAL A 39 -1.25 -0.04 -4.29
CA VAL A 39 -0.97 -0.15 -5.72
C VAL A 39 -1.67 0.94 -6.51
N ASN A 40 -2.95 1.22 -6.22
CA ASN A 40 -3.67 2.32 -6.88
C ASN A 40 -2.98 3.67 -6.65
N LEU A 41 -2.54 3.95 -5.40
CA LEU A 41 -1.75 5.14 -5.10
C LEU A 41 -0.40 5.13 -5.83
N MET A 42 0.30 4.00 -5.87
CA MET A 42 1.56 3.87 -6.61
C MET A 42 1.38 4.23 -8.09
N VAL A 43 0.38 3.64 -8.75
CA VAL A 43 0.06 3.92 -10.15
C VAL A 43 -0.24 5.40 -10.34
N LEU A 44 -1.07 5.98 -9.47
CA LEU A 44 -1.44 7.39 -9.52
C LEU A 44 -0.23 8.33 -9.32
N THR A 45 0.70 7.98 -8.43
CA THR A 45 1.95 8.73 -8.27
C THR A 45 2.92 8.56 -9.44
N SER A 46 2.88 7.41 -10.11
CA SER A 46 3.71 7.11 -11.29
C SER A 46 3.17 7.74 -12.57
N SER A 47 1.86 7.97 -12.66
CA SER A 47 1.20 8.55 -13.83
C SER A 47 1.40 10.06 -13.97
N GLY A 48 2.25 10.67 -13.12
CA GLY A 48 2.51 12.10 -13.13
C GLY A 48 1.33 12.90 -12.59
N LEU A 49 1.04 12.74 -11.29
CA LEU A 49 0.29 13.79 -10.59
C LEU A 49 1.00 15.13 -10.86
N PRO A 50 0.29 16.20 -11.26
CA PRO A 50 0.89 17.54 -11.32
C PRO A 50 1.47 17.95 -9.96
#